data_AF-A0A6M2DB32-F1
#
_entry.id   AF-A0A6M2DB32-F1
#
_cell.length_a   1.000
_cell.length_b   1.000
_cell.length_c   1.000
_cell.angle_alpha   90.00
_cell.angle_beta   90.00
_cell.angle_gamma   90.00
#
_symmetry.space_group_name_H-M   'P 1'
#
loop_
_entity.id
_entity.type
_entity.pdbx_description
1 polymer ?
#
loop_
_entity_poly.entity_id
_entity_poly.type
_entity_poly.pdbx_seq_one_letter_code
_entity_poly.pdbx_strand_id
1 'polypeptide(L)'
;NNALGRFFLYHISLWKTYVGVVDPWVGALFSLWPGSLTLHLALASDLLALATVHMYCFYGYACRLYQGWVRALGALWRLFRGRKWNPLRRRIDSHRYDVDQMFMGTLMFGVLFFLFPTVAVYYIVFTALRLVILCVQGLLSRAVLVWDSLPFYTLVARTATGRPVVGDVRFDALSSGPEFALYMQVTSGSVDLLPEPLGFPSWKDLLADLLVGRIVYPL
;
A
#
# COMPACT_ATOMS: atom_id res chain seq x y z
N ASN A 1 -11.39 -32.07 -7.19
CA ASN A 1 -11.99 -31.01 -6.34
C ASN A 1 -11.48 -30.97 -4.88
N ASN A 2 -10.92 -32.05 -4.32
CA ASN A 2 -10.45 -32.07 -2.92
C ASN A 2 -9.27 -31.14 -2.59
N ALA A 3 -8.32 -30.95 -3.53
CA ALA A 3 -7.12 -30.14 -3.28
C ALA A 3 -7.44 -28.64 -3.08
N LEU A 4 -8.33 -28.09 -3.91
CA LEU A 4 -8.73 -26.69 -3.85
C LEU A 4 -9.55 -26.40 -2.58
N GLY A 5 -10.46 -27.31 -2.19
CA GLY A 5 -11.17 -27.21 -0.91
C GLY A 5 -10.21 -27.20 0.29
N ARG A 6 -9.21 -28.10 0.30
CA ARG A 6 -8.17 -28.11 1.36
C ARG A 6 -7.36 -26.82 1.40
N PHE A 7 -7.03 -26.24 0.25
CA PHE A 7 -6.31 -24.96 0.17
C PHE A 7 -7.09 -23.81 0.82
N PHE A 8 -8.39 -23.69 0.52
CA PHE A 8 -9.24 -22.65 1.12
C PHE A 8 -9.47 -22.88 2.62
N LEU A 9 -9.71 -24.13 3.03
CA LEU A 9 -9.84 -24.48 4.45
C LEU A 9 -8.56 -24.18 5.22
N TYR A 10 -7.40 -24.46 4.62
CA TYR A 10 -6.10 -24.12 5.20
C TYR A 10 -5.96 -22.60 5.39
N HIS A 11 -6.33 -21.78 4.40
CA HIS A 11 -6.31 -20.31 4.54
C HIS A 11 -7.20 -19.81 5.67
N ILE A 12 -8.42 -20.34 5.78
CA ILE A 12 -9.34 -19.99 6.87
C ILE A 12 -8.75 -20.40 8.22
N SER A 13 -8.16 -21.60 8.32
CA SER A 13 -7.51 -22.04 9.56
C SER A 13 -6.32 -21.16 9.93
N LEU A 14 -5.51 -20.75 8.95
CA LEU A 14 -4.36 -19.87 9.16
C LEU A 14 -4.81 -18.50 9.66
N TRP A 15 -5.86 -17.94 9.05
CA TRP A 15 -6.48 -16.70 9.52
C TRP A 15 -7.04 -16.83 10.94
N LYS A 16 -7.73 -17.93 11.26
CA LYS A 16 -8.27 -18.16 12.60
C LYS A 16 -7.16 -18.25 13.65
N THR A 17 -6.08 -18.97 13.36
CA THR A 17 -4.91 -19.05 14.24
C THR A 17 -4.25 -17.69 14.41
N TYR A 18 -4.10 -16.93 13.32
CA TYR A 18 -3.56 -15.59 13.34
C TYR A 18 -4.36 -14.64 14.23
N VAL A 19 -5.69 -14.59 14.05
CA VAL A 19 -6.57 -13.78 14.91
C VAL A 19 -6.44 -14.21 16.37
N GLY A 20 -6.41 -15.52 16.66
CA GLY A 20 -6.24 -16.02 18.02
C GLY A 20 -4.90 -15.62 18.68
N VAL A 21 -3.82 -15.49 17.90
CA VAL A 21 -2.53 -14.99 18.39
C VAL A 21 -2.56 -13.49 18.62
N VAL A 22 -3.24 -12.74 17.75
CA VAL A 22 -3.30 -11.27 17.77
C VAL A 22 -4.27 -10.74 18.84
N ASP A 23 -5.38 -11.43 19.09
CA ASP A 23 -6.46 -11.05 20.00
C ASP A 23 -6.00 -10.54 21.39
N PRO A 24 -5.13 -11.25 22.14
CA PRO A 24 -4.70 -10.76 23.45
C PRO A 24 -3.90 -9.46 23.38
N TRP A 25 -3.14 -9.24 22.31
CA TRP A 25 -2.37 -8.01 22.11
C TRP A 25 -3.30 -6.84 21.80
N VAL A 26 -4.34 -7.07 20.99
CA VAL A 26 -5.36 -6.06 20.68
C VAL A 26 -6.10 -5.66 21.96
N GLY A 27 -6.49 -6.62 22.79
CA GLY A 27 -7.10 -6.33 24.09
C GLY A 27 -6.20 -5.51 25.02
N ALA A 28 -4.91 -5.83 25.07
CA ALA A 28 -3.93 -5.04 25.84
C ALA A 28 -3.79 -3.61 25.29
N LEU A 29 -3.79 -3.43 23.97
CA LEU A 29 -3.70 -2.11 23.33
C LEU A 29 -4.93 -1.25 23.62
N PHE A 30 -6.13 -1.83 23.68
CA PHE A 30 -7.35 -1.10 24.08
C PHE A 30 -7.34 -0.64 25.55
N SER A 31 -6.56 -1.28 26.43
CA SER A 31 -6.42 -0.83 27.82
C SER A 31 -5.67 0.52 27.96
N LEU A 32 -5.00 0.98 26.90
CA LEU A 32 -4.32 2.28 26.81
C LEU A 32 -5.28 3.46 26.52
N TRP A 33 -6.57 3.28 26.78
CA TRP A 33 -7.66 4.25 26.53
C TRP A 33 -7.45 5.69 27.05
N PRO A 34 -6.68 5.99 28.13
CA PRO A 34 -6.40 7.39 28.46
C PRO A 34 -5.34 8.07 27.55
N GLY A 35 -4.97 7.47 26.40
CA GLY A 35 -3.98 8.02 25.47
C GLY A 35 -4.43 9.21 24.62
N SER A 36 -3.49 9.84 23.90
CA SER A 36 -3.78 10.94 22.98
C SER A 36 -4.61 10.48 21.77
N LEU A 37 -5.32 11.40 21.11
CA LEU A 37 -6.07 11.07 19.89
C LEU A 37 -5.13 10.57 18.76
N THR A 38 -3.92 11.11 18.66
CA THR A 38 -2.90 10.65 17.70
C THR A 38 -2.49 9.20 17.94
N LEU A 39 -2.36 8.79 19.21
CA LEU A 39 -2.07 7.40 19.55
C LEU A 39 -3.21 6.48 19.09
N HIS A 40 -4.46 6.87 19.34
CA HIS A 40 -5.63 6.08 18.93
C HIS A 40 -5.76 5.98 17.41
N LEU A 41 -5.48 7.07 16.67
CA LEU A 41 -5.52 7.07 15.20
C LEU A 41 -4.38 6.23 14.59
N ALA A 42 -3.16 6.32 15.14
CA ALA A 42 -2.04 5.49 14.72
C ALA A 42 -2.33 4.00 15.00
N LEU A 43 -2.82 3.69 16.21
CA LEU A 43 -3.22 2.35 16.60
C LEU A 43 -4.32 1.80 15.69
N ALA A 44 -5.32 2.60 15.34
CA ALA A 44 -6.39 2.20 14.42
C ALA A 44 -5.84 1.88 13.02
N SER A 45 -4.86 2.63 12.52
CA SER A 45 -4.20 2.37 11.24
C SER A 45 -3.43 1.04 11.26
N ASP A 46 -2.70 0.78 12.35
CA ASP A 46 -1.93 -0.46 12.53
C ASP A 46 -2.85 -1.68 12.66
N LEU A 47 -3.93 -1.57 13.45
CA LEU A 47 -4.94 -2.61 13.59
C LEU A 47 -5.66 -2.88 12.26
N LEU A 48 -5.95 -1.84 11.46
CA LEU A 48 -6.51 -2.01 10.13
C LEU A 48 -5.54 -2.73 9.19
N ALA A 49 -4.24 -2.41 9.24
CA ALA A 49 -3.21 -3.10 8.46
C ALA A 49 -3.16 -4.59 8.82
N LEU A 50 -3.19 -4.89 10.12
CA LEU A 50 -3.17 -6.24 10.68
C LEU A 50 -4.44 -7.03 10.29
N ALA A 51 -5.61 -6.40 10.42
CA ALA A 51 -6.90 -6.99 10.08
C ALA A 51 -7.01 -7.33 8.58
N THR A 52 -6.33 -6.59 7.72
CA THR A 52 -6.44 -6.72 6.25
C THR A 52 -5.32 -7.55 5.60
N VAL A 53 -4.46 -8.20 6.39
CA VAL A 53 -3.38 -9.07 5.87
C VAL A 53 -3.92 -10.18 4.96
N HIS A 54 -5.01 -10.84 5.35
CA HIS A 54 -5.61 -11.90 4.52
C HIS A 54 -6.05 -11.37 3.14
N MET A 55 -6.62 -10.16 3.09
CA MET A 55 -7.00 -9.51 1.84
C MET A 55 -5.78 -9.22 0.95
N TYR A 56 -4.66 -8.80 1.55
CA TYR A 56 -3.40 -8.60 0.82
C TYR A 56 -2.88 -9.90 0.20
N CYS A 57 -2.93 -11.02 0.93
CA CYS A 57 -2.55 -12.33 0.40
C CYS A 57 -3.43 -12.73 -0.80
N PHE A 58 -4.76 -12.59 -0.68
CA PHE A 58 -5.69 -12.90 -1.76
C PHE A 58 -5.52 -11.99 -2.99
N TYR A 59 -5.29 -10.70 -2.78
CA TYR A 59 -4.93 -9.78 -3.86
C TYR A 59 -3.66 -10.23 -4.58
N GLY A 60 -2.63 -10.64 -3.84
CA GLY A 60 -1.40 -11.22 -4.41
C GLY A 60 -1.68 -12.45 -5.27
N TYR A 61 -2.52 -13.38 -4.81
CA TYR A 61 -2.92 -14.55 -5.59
C TYR A 61 -3.68 -14.16 -6.87
N ALA A 62 -4.64 -13.24 -6.77
CA ALA A 62 -5.42 -12.78 -7.92
C ALA A 62 -4.55 -12.10 -8.98
N CYS A 63 -3.61 -11.25 -8.54
CA CYS A 63 -2.61 -10.60 -9.38
C CYS A 63 -1.75 -11.61 -10.14
N ARG A 64 -1.18 -12.61 -9.44
CA ARG A 64 -0.35 -13.66 -10.06
C ARG A 64 -1.15 -14.53 -11.02
N LEU A 65 -2.37 -14.87 -10.64
CA LEU A 65 -3.29 -15.64 -11.48
C LEU A 65 -3.56 -14.86 -12.77
N TYR A 66 -4.06 -13.62 -12.67
CA TYR A 66 -4.35 -12.75 -13.82
C TYR A 66 -3.14 -12.59 -14.77
N GLN A 67 -1.94 -12.34 -14.24
CA GLN A 67 -0.72 -12.31 -15.06
C GLN A 67 -0.46 -13.62 -15.80
N GLY A 68 -0.66 -14.76 -15.13
CA GLY A 68 -0.55 -16.09 -15.75
C GLY A 68 -1.54 -16.26 -16.89
N TRP A 69 -2.78 -15.84 -16.69
CA TRP A 69 -3.85 -15.89 -17.69
C TRP A 69 -3.54 -15.04 -18.93
N VAL A 70 -3.14 -13.79 -18.76
CA VAL A 70 -2.77 -12.89 -19.86
C VAL A 70 -1.58 -13.45 -20.64
N ARG A 71 -0.55 -13.97 -19.95
CA ARG A 71 0.62 -14.58 -20.60
C ARG A 71 0.25 -15.85 -21.37
N ALA A 72 -0.61 -16.68 -20.82
CA ALA A 72 -1.07 -17.91 -21.46
C ALA A 72 -1.89 -17.61 -22.72
N LEU A 73 -2.87 -16.71 -22.63
CA LEU A 73 -3.65 -16.26 -23.79
C LEU A 73 -2.75 -15.62 -24.86
N GLY A 74 -1.80 -14.78 -24.46
CA GLY A 74 -0.83 -14.19 -25.39
C GLY A 74 0.09 -15.23 -26.05
N ALA A 75 0.45 -16.30 -25.34
CA ALA A 75 1.23 -17.40 -25.91
C ALA A 75 0.41 -18.23 -26.92
N LEU A 76 -0.84 -18.57 -26.60
CA LEU A 76 -1.72 -19.31 -27.50
C LEU A 76 -2.12 -18.47 -28.72
N TRP A 77 -2.29 -17.15 -28.55
CA TRP A 77 -2.50 -16.25 -29.68
C TRP A 77 -1.33 -16.27 -30.68
N ARG A 78 -0.09 -16.36 -30.18
CA ARG A 78 1.10 -16.52 -31.05
C ARG A 78 1.11 -17.90 -31.74
N LEU A 79 0.66 -18.95 -31.06
CA LEU A 79 0.53 -20.30 -31.62
C LEU A 79 -0.38 -20.30 -32.87
N PHE A 80 -1.56 -19.66 -32.82
CA PHE A 80 -2.44 -19.56 -33.99
C PHE A 80 -1.85 -18.76 -35.15
N ARG A 81 -0.98 -17.81 -34.86
CA ARG A 81 -0.28 -17.02 -35.87
C ARG A 81 0.96 -17.72 -36.44
N GLY A 82 1.25 -18.96 -36.02
CA GLY A 82 2.45 -19.67 -36.44
C GLY A 82 3.74 -19.01 -35.94
N ARG A 83 3.70 -18.36 -34.76
CA ARG A 83 4.82 -17.60 -34.21
C ARG A 83 5.29 -18.21 -32.88
N LYS A 84 6.59 -18.43 -32.74
CA LYS A 84 7.24 -18.98 -31.54
C LYS A 84 8.19 -17.95 -30.93
N TRP A 85 8.16 -17.79 -29.61
CA TRP A 85 9.17 -17.01 -28.90
C TRP A 85 10.47 -17.79 -28.80
N ASN A 86 11.57 -17.21 -29.25
CA ASN A 86 12.90 -17.78 -29.16
C ASN A 86 13.66 -17.14 -27.99
N PRO A 87 13.83 -17.83 -26.85
CA PRO A 87 14.52 -17.26 -25.69
C PRO A 87 16.01 -17.01 -25.95
N LEU A 88 16.64 -17.77 -26.85
CA LEU A 88 18.07 -17.64 -27.16
C LEU A 88 18.38 -16.35 -27.93
N ARG A 89 17.46 -15.91 -28.80
CA ARG A 89 17.63 -14.71 -29.64
C ARG A 89 16.70 -13.56 -29.27
N ARG A 90 15.92 -13.72 -28.18
CA ARG A 90 14.92 -12.77 -27.68
C ARG A 90 14.02 -12.17 -28.77
N ARG A 91 13.59 -13.00 -29.74
CA ARG A 91 12.77 -12.57 -30.88
C ARG A 91 11.64 -13.56 -31.16
N ILE A 92 10.65 -13.13 -31.95
CA ILE A 92 9.54 -13.96 -32.40
C ILE A 92 9.89 -14.52 -33.78
N ASP A 93 10.07 -15.84 -33.87
CA ASP A 93 10.36 -16.55 -35.11
C ASP A 93 9.09 -17.21 -35.67
N SER A 94 8.97 -17.30 -37.00
CA SER A 94 7.91 -18.10 -37.63
C SER A 94 8.20 -19.59 -37.46
N HIS A 95 7.20 -20.36 -37.08
CA HIS A 95 7.30 -21.80 -36.91
C HIS A 95 6.08 -22.48 -37.55
N ARG A 96 6.33 -23.57 -38.28
CA ARG A 96 5.26 -24.38 -38.86
C ARG A 96 4.80 -25.37 -37.78
N TYR A 97 3.56 -25.25 -37.36
CA TYR A 97 2.93 -26.16 -36.42
C TYR A 97 2.11 -27.19 -37.19
N ASP A 98 2.10 -28.43 -36.71
CA ASP A 98 1.23 -29.47 -37.25
C ASP A 98 -0.24 -29.18 -36.92
N VAL A 99 -1.13 -29.73 -37.73
CA VAL A 99 -2.58 -29.51 -37.61
C VAL A 99 -3.10 -29.94 -36.23
N ASP A 100 -2.61 -31.07 -35.71
CA ASP A 100 -3.00 -31.59 -34.39
C ASP A 100 -2.60 -30.65 -33.24
N GLN A 101 -1.42 -30.03 -33.33
CA GLN A 101 -0.94 -29.07 -32.34
C GLN A 101 -1.77 -27.79 -32.35
N MET A 102 -2.14 -27.31 -33.54
CA MET A 102 -3.00 -26.13 -33.70
C MET A 102 -4.41 -26.40 -33.19
N PHE A 103 -4.94 -27.60 -33.41
CA PHE A 103 -6.24 -28.03 -32.87
C PHE A 103 -6.24 -28.03 -31.34
N MET A 104 -5.26 -28.68 -30.71
CA MET A 104 -5.12 -28.68 -29.25
C MET A 104 -4.98 -27.25 -28.69
N GLY A 105 -4.18 -26.41 -29.35
CA GLY A 105 -4.04 -24.99 -29.01
C GLY A 105 -5.36 -24.24 -29.04
N THR A 106 -6.23 -24.55 -30.00
CA THR A 106 -7.57 -23.94 -30.17
C THR A 106 -8.49 -24.32 -29.01
N LEU A 107 -8.49 -25.60 -28.62
CA LEU A 107 -9.26 -26.07 -27.46
C LEU A 107 -8.80 -25.41 -26.17
N MET A 108 -7.48 -25.39 -25.91
CA MET A 108 -6.95 -24.73 -24.71
C MET A 108 -7.24 -23.23 -24.72
N PHE A 109 -7.16 -22.57 -25.87
CA PHE A 109 -7.49 -21.15 -25.97
C PHE A 109 -8.96 -20.90 -25.69
N GLY A 110 -9.86 -21.74 -26.22
CA GLY A 110 -11.29 -21.65 -25.95
C GLY A 110 -11.57 -21.75 -24.45
N VAL A 111 -11.07 -22.80 -23.79
CA VAL A 111 -11.21 -22.97 -22.33
C VAL A 111 -10.63 -21.76 -21.60
N LEU A 112 -9.45 -21.29 -22.01
CA LEU A 112 -8.81 -20.20 -21.31
C LEU A 112 -9.57 -18.87 -21.51
N PHE A 113 -10.01 -18.60 -22.72
CA PHE A 113 -10.74 -17.39 -23.07
C PHE A 113 -12.10 -17.34 -22.37
N PHE A 114 -12.80 -18.47 -22.26
CA PHE A 114 -14.06 -18.53 -21.52
C PHE A 114 -13.88 -18.41 -20.01
N LEU A 115 -12.74 -18.82 -19.44
CA LEU A 115 -12.46 -18.67 -18.01
C LEU A 115 -11.81 -17.33 -17.66
N PHE A 116 -11.29 -16.60 -18.65
CA PHE A 116 -10.67 -15.29 -18.43
C PHE A 116 -11.59 -14.25 -17.77
N PRO A 117 -12.88 -14.11 -18.16
CA PRO A 117 -13.79 -13.16 -17.52
C PRO A 117 -13.94 -13.38 -16.02
N THR A 118 -14.01 -14.63 -15.56
CA THR A 118 -14.16 -14.92 -14.13
C THR A 118 -12.90 -14.52 -13.35
N VAL A 119 -11.72 -14.83 -13.89
CA VAL A 119 -10.43 -14.41 -13.31
C VAL A 119 -10.31 -12.89 -13.27
N ALA A 120 -10.70 -12.21 -14.35
CA ALA A 120 -10.67 -10.75 -14.44
C ALA A 120 -11.58 -10.10 -13.39
N VAL A 121 -12.79 -10.62 -13.21
CA VAL A 121 -13.71 -10.14 -12.17
C VAL A 121 -13.12 -10.32 -10.77
N TYR A 122 -12.57 -11.51 -10.44
CA TYR A 122 -11.93 -11.72 -9.14
C TYR A 122 -10.75 -10.76 -8.92
N TYR A 123 -9.92 -10.55 -9.95
CA TYR A 123 -8.82 -9.60 -9.90
C TYR A 123 -9.32 -8.18 -9.61
N ILE A 124 -10.34 -7.70 -10.31
CA ILE A 124 -10.92 -6.36 -10.10
C ILE A 124 -11.46 -6.22 -8.67
N VAL A 125 -12.19 -7.20 -8.15
CA VAL A 125 -12.77 -7.14 -6.80
C VAL A 125 -11.68 -7.04 -5.73
N PHE A 126 -10.68 -7.93 -5.75
CA PHE A 126 -9.60 -7.89 -4.75
C PHE A 126 -8.73 -6.63 -4.87
N THR A 127 -8.57 -6.13 -6.08
CA THR A 127 -7.87 -4.86 -6.34
C THR A 127 -8.66 -3.68 -5.78
N ALA A 128 -9.98 -3.63 -6.01
CA ALA A 128 -10.85 -2.58 -5.48
C ALA A 128 -10.84 -2.59 -3.95
N LEU A 129 -10.95 -3.77 -3.32
CA LEU A 129 -10.82 -3.91 -1.86
C LEU A 129 -9.47 -3.38 -1.36
N ARG A 130 -8.36 -3.72 -2.03
CA ARG A 130 -7.03 -3.23 -1.67
C ARG A 130 -6.93 -1.71 -1.78
N LEU A 131 -7.49 -1.12 -2.85
CA LEU A 131 -7.52 0.33 -3.03
C LEU A 131 -8.33 1.02 -1.92
N VAL A 132 -9.49 0.48 -1.55
CA VAL A 132 -10.29 1.01 -0.44
C VAL A 132 -9.50 0.99 0.87
N ILE A 133 -8.81 -0.12 1.17
CA ILE A 133 -7.99 -0.22 2.40
C ILE A 133 -6.88 0.83 2.39
N LEU A 134 -6.15 0.98 1.28
CA LEU A 134 -5.09 1.99 1.14
C LEU A 134 -5.64 3.41 1.26
N CYS A 135 -6.83 3.69 0.72
CA CYS A 135 -7.50 4.98 0.88
C CYS A 135 -7.82 5.27 2.35
N VAL A 136 -8.35 4.29 3.08
CA VAL A 136 -8.67 4.44 4.51
C VAL A 136 -7.38 4.65 5.32
N GLN A 137 -6.34 3.85 5.10
CA GLN A 137 -5.03 4.04 5.75
C GLN A 137 -4.43 5.41 5.44
N GLY A 138 -4.48 5.84 4.18
CA GLY A 138 -4.05 7.17 3.77
C GLY A 138 -4.84 8.27 4.49
N LEU A 139 -6.16 8.14 4.62
CA LEU A 139 -7.00 9.10 5.34
C LEU A 139 -6.63 9.17 6.83
N LEU A 140 -6.38 8.02 7.48
CA LEU A 140 -5.95 7.98 8.88
C LEU A 140 -4.59 8.69 9.05
N SER A 141 -3.61 8.40 8.18
CA SER A 141 -2.30 9.08 8.22
C SER A 141 -2.43 10.58 8.02
N ARG A 142 -3.33 11.04 7.15
CA ARG A 142 -3.61 12.48 6.99
C ARG A 142 -4.27 13.09 8.21
N ALA A 143 -5.20 12.39 8.83
CA ALA A 143 -5.83 12.84 10.07
C ALA A 143 -4.79 13.01 11.19
N VAL A 144 -3.83 12.08 11.31
CA VAL A 144 -2.72 12.18 12.26
C VAL A 144 -1.87 13.42 11.98
N LEU A 145 -1.49 13.65 10.71
CA LEU A 145 -0.68 14.82 10.33
C LEU A 145 -1.39 16.15 10.58
N VAL A 146 -2.69 16.23 10.27
CA VAL A 146 -3.50 17.42 10.55
C VAL A 146 -3.61 17.65 12.07
N TRP A 147 -3.71 16.58 12.85
CA TRP A 147 -3.76 16.72 14.29
C TRP A 147 -2.42 17.18 14.88
N ASP A 148 -1.31 16.68 14.35
CA ASP A 148 0.04 17.04 14.79
C ASP A 148 0.42 18.47 14.38
N SER A 149 -0.05 18.93 13.20
CA SER A 149 0.19 20.31 12.74
C SER A 149 -0.60 21.36 13.52
N LEU A 150 -1.59 20.97 14.34
CA LEU A 150 -2.36 21.91 15.17
C LEU A 150 -1.58 22.20 16.45
N PRO A 151 -1.08 23.43 16.66
CA PRO A 151 -0.19 23.72 17.76
C PRO A 151 -1.00 24.03 19.04
N PHE A 152 -1.92 23.13 19.41
CA PHE A 152 -2.80 23.25 20.57
C PHE A 152 -2.03 23.53 21.86
N TYR A 153 -0.90 22.84 22.04
CA TYR A 153 -0.01 23.07 23.17
C TYR A 153 0.49 24.53 23.21
N THR A 154 0.91 25.08 22.07
CA THR A 154 1.39 26.47 22.00
C THR A 154 0.27 27.48 22.25
N LEU A 155 -0.95 27.20 21.77
CA LEU A 155 -2.13 28.04 21.97
C LEU A 155 -2.54 28.07 23.43
N VAL A 156 -2.65 26.89 24.06
CA VAL A 156 -2.98 26.77 25.49
C VAL A 156 -1.91 27.45 26.34
N ALA A 157 -0.63 27.16 26.07
CA ALA A 157 0.47 27.76 26.81
C ALA A 157 0.51 29.29 26.65
N ARG A 158 0.24 29.82 25.44
CA ARG A 158 0.13 31.27 25.19
C ARG A 158 -1.04 31.89 25.95
N THR A 159 -2.20 31.23 26.02
CA THR A 159 -3.34 31.74 26.80
C THR A 159 -3.12 31.67 28.31
N ALA A 160 -2.43 30.64 28.81
CA ALA A 160 -2.22 30.42 30.23
C ALA A 160 -1.09 31.30 30.82
N THR A 161 0.00 31.50 30.08
CA THR A 161 1.18 32.22 30.57
C THR A 161 1.37 33.61 29.95
N GLY A 162 0.60 33.96 28.91
CA GLY A 162 0.68 35.27 28.23
C GLY A 162 1.99 35.52 27.48
N ARG A 163 2.95 34.59 27.52
CA ARG A 163 4.26 34.69 26.87
C ARG A 163 4.31 33.84 25.60
N PRO A 164 5.05 34.26 24.55
CA PRO A 164 5.28 33.42 23.39
C PRO A 164 6.10 32.19 23.79
N VAL A 165 5.57 30.99 23.53
CA VAL A 165 6.18 29.69 23.89
C VAL A 165 7.06 29.15 22.75
N VAL A 166 6.81 29.60 21.52
CA VAL A 166 7.62 29.30 20.35
C VAL A 166 8.41 30.56 19.99
N GLY A 167 9.73 30.47 20.12
CA GLY A 167 10.66 31.53 19.76
C GLY A 167 11.87 30.93 19.06
N ASP A 168 12.35 31.61 18.03
CA ASP A 168 13.63 31.34 17.40
C ASP A 168 14.74 32.01 18.24
N VAL A 169 15.87 31.33 18.40
CA VAL A 169 16.96 31.80 19.27
C VAL A 169 18.06 32.40 18.41
N ARG A 170 18.20 33.72 18.47
CA ARG A 170 19.35 34.41 17.85
C ARG A 170 20.46 34.54 18.88
N PHE A 171 21.65 34.09 18.49
CA PHE A 171 22.87 34.27 19.26
C PHE A 171 23.68 35.38 18.61
N ASP A 172 23.84 36.49 19.32
CA ASP A 172 24.73 37.58 18.90
C ASP A 172 26.04 37.49 19.69
N ALA A 173 27.17 37.43 19.00
CA ALA A 173 28.48 37.40 19.65
C ALA A 173 28.89 38.82 20.07
N LEU A 174 28.94 39.06 21.39
CA LEU A 174 29.50 40.28 21.95
C LEU A 174 31.02 40.08 22.10
N SER A 175 31.78 40.61 21.14
CA SER A 175 33.23 40.73 21.27
C SER A 175 33.55 41.89 22.20
N SER A 176 33.91 41.59 23.44
CA SER A 176 34.39 42.58 24.41
C SER A 176 35.69 42.11 25.03
N GLY A 177 36.78 42.20 24.26
CA GLY A 177 38.14 41.93 24.74
C GLY A 177 38.57 40.45 24.66
N PRO A 178 39.46 39.95 25.55
CA PRO A 178 40.01 38.59 25.48
C PRO A 178 38.99 37.49 25.83
N GLU A 179 37.79 37.84 26.28
CA GLU A 179 36.71 36.91 26.60
C GLU A 179 35.55 37.06 25.60
N PHE A 180 35.10 35.93 25.05
CA PHE A 180 33.94 35.88 24.16
C PHE A 180 32.67 35.65 24.97
N ALA A 181 31.72 36.57 24.89
CA ALA A 181 30.39 36.41 25.46
C ALA A 181 29.34 36.30 24.34
N LEU A 182 28.47 35.29 24.41
CA LEU A 182 27.32 35.14 23.51
C LEU A 182 26.08 35.71 24.19
N TYR A 183 25.41 36.66 23.54
CA TYR A 183 24.10 37.15 23.95
C TYR A 183 23.02 36.32 23.27
N MET A 184 22.17 35.69 24.07
CA MET A 184 21.04 34.89 23.56
C MET A 184 19.77 35.74 23.59
N GLN A 185 19.23 36.06 22.41
CA GLN A 185 17.96 36.77 22.26
C GLN A 185 16.89 35.83 21.69
N VAL A 186 15.78 35.67 22.43
CA VAL A 186 14.62 34.90 21.96
C VAL A 186 13.74 35.81 21.13
N THR A 187 13.63 35.53 19.84
CA THR A 187 12.75 36.21 18.88
C THR A 187 11.48 35.39 18.66
N SER A 188 10.33 36.01 18.46
CA SER A 188 9.09 35.29 18.14
C SER A 188 9.18 34.64 16.76
N GLY A 189 9.16 33.31 16.68
CA GLY A 189 9.13 32.57 15.41
C GLY A 189 7.70 32.39 14.88
N SER A 190 7.54 32.24 13.56
CA SER A 190 6.26 31.82 12.95
C SER A 190 6.09 30.31 13.10
N VAL A 191 4.90 29.87 13.50
CA VAL A 191 4.54 28.44 13.49
C VAL A 191 4.03 28.10 12.10
N ASP A 192 4.72 27.19 11.41
CA ASP A 192 4.21 26.63 10.17
C ASP A 192 3.03 25.71 10.48
N LEU A 193 1.84 26.16 10.10
CA LEU A 193 0.57 25.50 10.39
C LEU A 193 0.21 24.43 9.34
N LEU A 194 0.95 24.39 8.23
CA LEU A 194 0.66 23.50 7.10
C LEU A 194 1.62 22.30 7.15
N PRO A 195 1.11 21.06 7.22
CA PRO A 195 1.95 19.88 7.07
C PRO A 195 2.60 19.87 5.69
N GLU A 196 3.83 19.35 5.60
CA GLU A 196 4.50 19.19 4.31
C GLU A 196 3.63 18.37 3.34
N PRO A 197 3.53 18.78 2.06
CA PRO A 197 2.76 18.06 1.08
C PRO A 197 3.45 16.73 0.78
N LEU A 198 2.99 15.64 1.40
CA LEU A 198 3.30 14.28 0.94
C LEU A 198 2.91 14.16 -0.54
N GLY A 199 3.92 13.96 -1.38
CA GLY A 199 3.77 13.82 -2.83
C GLY A 199 2.76 12.74 -3.20
N PHE A 200 1.85 13.07 -4.13
CA PHE A 200 0.93 12.10 -4.69
C PHE A 200 1.63 11.31 -5.80
N PRO A 201 1.45 9.99 -5.89
CA PRO A 201 1.91 9.22 -7.03
C PRO A 201 1.19 9.64 -8.31
N SER A 202 1.88 9.50 -9.44
CA SER A 202 1.30 9.69 -10.77
C SER A 202 0.21 8.65 -11.04
N TRP A 203 -1.04 9.12 -11.17
CA TRP A 203 -2.22 8.27 -11.44
C TRP A 203 -2.08 7.42 -12.71
N LYS A 204 -1.33 7.91 -13.71
CA LYS A 204 -1.10 7.20 -14.97
C LYS A 204 -0.26 5.94 -14.76
N ASP A 205 0.78 6.04 -13.93
CA ASP A 205 1.67 4.92 -13.64
C ASP A 205 0.97 3.89 -12.76
N LEU A 206 0.14 4.35 -11.82
CA LEU A 206 -0.69 3.48 -10.99
C LEU A 206 -1.71 2.69 -11.82
N LEU A 207 -2.39 3.35 -12.76
CA LEU A 207 -3.32 2.68 -13.68
C LEU A 207 -2.61 1.69 -14.61
N ALA A 208 -1.42 2.05 -15.11
CA ALA A 208 -0.61 1.16 -15.94
C ALA A 208 -0.18 -0.09 -15.16
N ASP A 209 0.28 0.07 -13.92
CA ASP A 209 0.68 -1.04 -13.06
C ASP A 209 -0.52 -1.92 -12.69
N LEU A 210 -1.71 -1.35 -12.44
CA LEU A 210 -2.95 -2.10 -12.25
C LEU A 210 -3.33 -2.91 -13.50
N LEU A 211 -3.28 -2.32 -14.69
CA LEU A 211 -3.64 -3.03 -15.92
C LEU A 211 -2.67 -4.17 -16.26
N VAL A 212 -1.38 -3.98 -15.98
CA VAL A 212 -0.35 -5.04 -16.10
C VAL A 212 -0.50 -6.08 -15.00
N GLY A 213 -1.29 -5.78 -13.96
CA GLY A 213 -1.46 -6.61 -12.79
C GLY A 213 -0.18 -6.69 -11.98
N ARG A 214 0.60 -5.62 -11.86
CA ARG A 214 1.72 -5.55 -10.90
C ARG A 214 1.16 -5.36 -9.48
N ILE A 215 1.93 -5.82 -8.50
CA ILE A 215 1.56 -5.68 -7.10
C ILE A 215 1.69 -4.21 -6.73
N VAL A 216 0.59 -3.60 -6.32
CA VAL A 216 0.59 -2.25 -5.75
C VAL A 216 1.13 -2.34 -4.33
N TYR A 217 2.35 -1.85 -4.13
CA TYR A 217 2.97 -1.72 -2.81
C TYR A 217 2.24 -0.64 -1.99
N PRO A 218 2.22 -0.74 -0.65
CA PRO A 218 1.79 0.38 0.17
C PRO A 218 2.66 1.61 -0.16
N LEU A 219 2.00 2.73 -0.45
CA LEU A 219 2.60 4.05 -0.62
C LEU A 219 2.78 4.71 0.75
#